data_AF-A0A2J6HTR8-F1
#
_entry.id   AF-A0A2J6HTR8-F1
#
_cell.length_a   1.000
_cell.length_b   1.000
_cell.length_c   1.000
_cell.angle_alpha   90.00
_cell.angle_beta   90.00
_cell.angle_gamma   90.00
#
_symmetry.space_group_name_H-M   'P 1'
#
loop_
_entity.id
_entity.type
_entity.pdbx_description
1 polymer ?
#
loop_
_entity_poly.entity_id
_entity_poly.type
_entity_poly.pdbx_seq_one_letter_code
_entity_poly.pdbx_strand_id
1 'polypeptide(L)'
;MKKILLFSIIALFSLSLFTSCTEQNEAPKYVFLFIGDGMGLGQQQLTESYLGAYNSTYPDPKLYFTSLPQKGFITTYSKSHKITDSAAAGTALAGGEKTDNGMIMKSGDGTEEYYSVAEIAKDLEMKVGIISSVSLDHATPAVFYANADSRNMYYEISMQLPDSDFDFFGGGGFKNPEGLDTEKKYSENYTHQDSDGEVV
;
A
#
# COMPACT_ATOMS: atom_id res chain seq x y z
N MET A 1 -19.58 25.34 -56.46
CA MET A 1 -18.24 24.75 -56.21
C MET A 1 -17.67 25.12 -54.84
N LYS A 2 -17.52 26.40 -54.48
CA LYS A 2 -16.94 26.82 -53.17
C LYS A 2 -17.65 26.27 -51.92
N LYS A 3 -18.99 26.16 -51.93
CA LYS A 3 -19.77 25.60 -50.81
C LYS A 3 -19.57 24.08 -50.61
N ILE A 4 -19.36 23.35 -51.69
CA ILE A 4 -19.09 21.89 -51.65
C ILE A 4 -17.68 21.64 -51.12
N LEU A 5 -16.70 22.45 -51.57
CA LEU A 5 -15.33 22.38 -51.08
C LEU A 5 -15.22 22.68 -49.57
N LEU A 6 -15.97 23.69 -49.09
CA LEU A 6 -16.01 24.03 -47.67
C LEU A 6 -16.64 22.92 -46.81
N PHE A 7 -17.70 22.28 -47.32
CA PHE A 7 -18.35 21.17 -46.62
C PHE A 7 -17.44 19.93 -46.54
N SER A 8 -16.70 19.63 -47.62
CA SER A 8 -15.70 18.54 -47.63
C SER A 8 -14.55 18.79 -46.67
N ILE A 9 -14.08 20.03 -46.51
CA ILE A 9 -13.01 20.39 -45.57
C ILE A 9 -13.51 20.25 -44.11
N ILE A 10 -14.73 20.68 -43.81
CA ILE A 10 -15.33 20.53 -42.47
C ILE A 10 -15.53 19.05 -42.14
N ALA A 11 -16.00 18.25 -43.10
CA ALA A 11 -16.16 16.80 -42.92
C ALA A 11 -14.82 16.10 -42.67
N LEU A 12 -13.77 16.43 -43.45
CA LEU A 12 -12.41 15.89 -43.24
C LEU A 12 -11.85 16.29 -41.87
N PHE A 13 -12.05 17.55 -41.45
CA PHE A 13 -11.58 18.06 -40.16
C PHE A 13 -12.31 17.39 -38.99
N SER A 14 -13.62 17.15 -39.12
CA SER A 14 -14.39 16.40 -38.13
C SER A 14 -13.95 14.94 -38.03
N LEU A 15 -13.62 14.29 -39.16
CA LEU A 15 -13.16 12.89 -39.18
C LEU A 15 -11.77 12.72 -38.55
N SER A 16 -10.87 13.69 -38.75
CA SER A 16 -9.57 13.71 -38.07
C SER A 16 -9.70 13.94 -36.56
N LEU A 17 -10.70 14.70 -36.09
CA LEU A 17 -10.93 14.93 -34.66
C LEU A 17 -11.46 13.69 -33.93
N PHE A 18 -12.20 12.80 -34.61
CA PHE A 18 -12.67 11.54 -34.03
C PHE A 18 -11.59 10.44 -33.98
N THR A 19 -10.51 10.55 -34.78
CA THR A 19 -9.48 9.50 -34.86
C THR A 19 -8.38 9.67 -33.79
N SER A 20 -8.23 10.86 -33.21
CA SER A 20 -7.15 11.16 -32.25
C SER A 20 -7.44 10.81 -30.79
N CYS A 21 -8.57 10.18 -30.46
CA CYS A 21 -8.91 9.84 -29.08
C CYS A 21 -9.13 8.32 -28.91
N THR A 22 -8.10 7.55 -29.20
CA THR A 22 -7.97 6.18 -28.68
C THR A 22 -6.54 6.00 -28.21
N GLU A 23 -6.17 6.65 -27.10
CA GLU A 23 -5.08 6.14 -26.28
C GLU A 23 -5.56 4.81 -25.71
N GLN A 24 -5.14 3.73 -26.35
CA GLN A 24 -5.29 2.38 -25.82
C GLN A 24 -4.31 2.28 -24.64
N ASN A 25 -4.76 2.68 -23.45
CA ASN A 25 -4.05 2.39 -22.21
C ASN A 25 -4.05 0.87 -22.05
N GLU A 26 -2.97 0.21 -22.46
CA GLU A 26 -2.76 -1.19 -22.13
C GLU A 26 -2.79 -1.35 -20.61
N ALA A 27 -3.51 -2.36 -20.13
CA ALA A 27 -3.57 -2.66 -18.71
C ALA A 27 -2.14 -2.90 -18.17
N PRO A 28 -1.81 -2.39 -16.99
CA PRO A 28 -0.46 -2.56 -16.44
C PRO A 28 -0.17 -4.03 -16.20
N LYS A 29 0.98 -4.50 -16.69
CA LYS A 29 1.45 -5.88 -16.46
C LYS A 29 1.87 -6.13 -15.01
N TYR A 30 2.35 -5.08 -14.32
CA TYR A 30 2.86 -5.14 -12.96
C TYR A 30 2.37 -3.93 -12.16
N VAL A 31 2.06 -4.15 -10.89
CA VAL A 31 1.72 -3.11 -9.93
C VAL A 31 2.65 -3.23 -8.74
N PHE A 32 3.38 -2.15 -8.43
CA PHE A 32 4.23 -2.05 -7.25
C PHE A 32 3.67 -0.96 -6.34
N LEU A 33 3.19 -1.35 -5.17
CA LEU A 33 2.65 -0.42 -4.17
C LEU A 33 3.66 -0.24 -3.04
N PHE A 34 4.11 1.00 -2.85
CA PHE A 34 5.01 1.37 -1.75
C PHE A 34 4.24 2.18 -0.72
N ILE A 35 4.22 1.70 0.53
CA ILE A 35 3.55 2.37 1.65
C ILE A 35 4.61 2.85 2.63
N GLY A 36 4.79 4.17 2.73
CA GLY A 36 5.54 4.78 3.82
C GLY A 36 4.63 4.98 5.03
N ASP A 37 4.64 4.05 5.98
CA ASP A 37 3.82 4.16 7.20
C ASP A 37 4.20 5.43 7.97
N GLY A 38 3.21 6.30 8.25
CA GLY A 38 3.42 7.61 8.86
C GLY A 38 4.11 8.67 7.97
N MET A 39 4.30 8.43 6.67
CA MET A 39 5.01 9.35 5.76
C MET A 39 4.09 10.45 5.20
N GLY A 40 3.85 11.49 6.00
CA GLY A 40 3.21 12.73 5.55
C GLY A 40 4.14 13.66 4.77
N LEU A 41 3.61 14.79 4.30
CA LEU A 41 4.39 15.79 3.55
C LEU A 41 5.59 16.33 4.34
N GLY A 42 5.47 16.45 5.67
CA GLY A 42 6.57 16.91 6.52
C GLY A 42 7.76 15.95 6.49
N GLN A 43 7.50 14.65 6.55
CA GLN A 43 8.53 13.60 6.46
C GLN A 43 9.21 13.63 5.07
N GLN A 44 8.45 13.85 4.01
CA GLN A 44 8.98 13.99 2.65
C GLN A 44 9.93 15.17 2.53
N GLN A 45 9.49 16.37 2.93
CA GLN A 45 10.29 17.60 2.87
C GLN A 45 11.55 17.53 3.72
N LEU A 46 11.46 16.93 4.91
CA LEU A 46 12.62 16.73 5.78
C LEU A 46 13.67 15.82 5.10
N THR A 47 13.22 14.73 4.48
CA THR A 47 14.11 13.79 3.80
C THR A 47 14.76 14.41 2.57
N GLU A 48 14.01 15.18 1.77
CA GLU A 48 14.57 15.93 0.64
C GLU A 48 15.58 16.98 1.09
N SER A 49 15.28 17.71 2.18
CA SER A 49 16.21 18.69 2.75
C SER A 49 17.52 18.04 3.21
N TYR A 50 17.44 16.88 3.86
CA TYR A 50 18.60 16.08 4.25
C TYR A 50 19.41 15.63 3.02
N LEU A 51 18.73 15.12 1.98
CA LEU A 51 19.37 14.70 0.74
C LEU A 51 20.11 15.87 0.05
N GLY A 52 19.49 17.06 0.05
CA GLY A 52 20.10 18.29 -0.45
C GLY A 52 21.39 18.66 0.28
N ALA A 53 21.39 18.57 1.61
CA ALA A 53 22.57 18.83 2.43
C ALA A 53 23.66 17.79 2.20
N TYR A 54 23.28 16.51 2.14
CA TYR A 54 24.21 15.40 2.03
C TYR A 54 24.90 15.35 0.66
N ASN A 55 24.13 15.53 -0.43
CA ASN A 55 24.64 15.43 -1.79
C ASN A 55 24.98 16.78 -2.45
N SER A 56 24.82 17.90 -1.74
CA SER A 56 24.97 19.25 -2.31
C SER A 56 24.07 19.51 -3.54
N THR A 57 22.85 18.96 -3.52
CA THR A 57 21.88 19.02 -4.65
C THR A 57 20.85 20.14 -4.52
N TYR A 58 21.12 21.14 -3.67
CA TYR A 58 20.30 22.34 -3.58
C TYR A 58 20.24 23.11 -4.92
N PRO A 59 19.13 23.80 -5.22
CA PRO A 59 17.97 24.06 -4.34
C PRO A 59 16.82 23.05 -4.43
N ASP A 60 16.91 22.02 -5.28
CA ASP A 60 15.77 21.16 -5.63
C ASP A 60 16.09 19.65 -5.45
N PRO A 61 16.42 19.19 -4.22
CA PRO A 61 16.57 17.77 -3.96
C PRO A 61 15.21 17.07 -4.07
N LYS A 62 15.16 15.93 -4.76
CA LYS A 62 13.93 15.14 -4.93
C LYS A 62 14.15 13.68 -4.58
N LEU A 63 13.15 13.07 -3.95
CA LEU A 63 13.02 11.62 -3.87
C LEU A 63 12.53 11.07 -5.20
N TYR A 64 12.83 9.80 -5.48
CA TYR A 64 12.37 9.18 -6.72
C TYR A 64 10.84 9.27 -6.89
N PHE A 65 10.08 8.94 -5.85
CA PHE A 65 8.61 8.98 -5.95
C PHE A 65 8.05 10.41 -6.01
N THR A 66 8.72 11.40 -5.41
CA THR A 66 8.29 12.81 -5.52
C THR A 66 8.63 13.40 -6.89
N SER A 67 9.51 12.77 -7.66
CA SER A 67 9.78 13.12 -9.06
C SER A 67 8.76 12.56 -10.06
N LEU A 68 7.87 11.65 -9.62
CA LEU A 68 6.84 11.08 -10.50
C LEU A 68 5.89 12.17 -11.04
N PRO A 69 5.40 12.02 -12.28
CA PRO A 69 4.63 13.07 -12.95
C PRO A 69 3.24 13.28 -12.35
N GLN A 70 2.65 12.24 -11.76
CA GLN A 70 1.31 12.28 -11.19
C GLN A 70 1.37 12.32 -9.66
N LYS A 71 0.65 13.28 -9.07
CA LYS A 71 0.58 13.49 -7.62
C LYS A 71 -0.86 13.81 -7.24
N GLY A 72 -1.30 13.26 -6.12
CA GLY A 72 -2.65 13.47 -5.60
C GLY A 72 -2.65 13.53 -4.08
N PHE A 73 -3.77 14.00 -3.53
CA PHE A 73 -4.04 14.00 -2.10
C PHE A 73 -5.24 13.11 -1.81
N ILE A 74 -5.17 12.37 -0.72
CA ILE A 74 -6.26 11.52 -0.22
C ILE A 74 -6.61 11.91 1.22
N THR A 75 -7.86 11.68 1.61
CA THR A 75 -8.31 11.85 2.99
C THR A 75 -8.26 10.51 3.73
N THR A 76 -7.66 10.50 4.92
CA THR A 76 -7.26 9.26 5.61
C THR A 76 -8.11 8.92 6.83
N TYR A 77 -9.17 9.66 7.16
CA TYR A 77 -10.02 9.33 8.31
C TYR A 77 -10.60 7.90 8.21
N SER A 78 -10.78 7.23 9.35
CA SER A 78 -11.47 5.94 9.45
C SER A 78 -12.96 6.13 9.71
N LYS A 79 -13.76 5.04 9.71
CA LYS A 79 -15.18 5.12 10.05
C LYS A 79 -15.40 5.58 11.50
N SER A 80 -14.49 5.23 12.41
CA SER A 80 -14.58 5.60 13.83
C SER A 80 -13.79 6.84 14.26
N HIS A 81 -12.74 7.25 13.52
CA HIS A 81 -11.84 8.32 13.96
C HIS A 81 -11.37 9.27 12.84
N LYS A 82 -11.19 10.55 13.19
CA LYS A 82 -10.54 11.53 12.29
C LYS A 82 -9.08 11.20 12.01
N ILE A 83 -8.39 10.63 12.99
CA ILE A 83 -7.01 10.16 12.89
C ILE A 83 -7.08 8.64 12.84
N THR A 84 -6.78 8.08 11.67
CA THR A 84 -6.77 6.64 11.45
C THR A 84 -5.53 5.99 12.05
N ASP A 85 -5.60 4.67 12.22
CA ASP A 85 -4.44 3.83 12.49
C ASP A 85 -4.03 3.06 11.21
N SER A 86 -2.88 2.38 11.25
CA SER A 86 -2.38 1.60 10.10
C SER A 86 -3.35 0.51 9.60
N ALA A 87 -4.19 -0.05 10.49
CA ALA A 87 -5.13 -1.12 10.13
C ALA A 87 -6.29 -0.59 9.27
N ALA A 88 -6.99 0.44 9.74
CA ALA A 88 -8.09 1.02 8.99
C ALA A 88 -7.62 1.74 7.71
N ALA A 89 -6.47 2.43 7.76
CA ALA A 89 -5.88 3.05 6.58
C ALA A 89 -5.44 2.01 5.55
N GLY A 90 -4.78 0.95 6.00
CA GLY A 90 -4.36 -0.17 5.17
C GLY A 90 -5.54 -0.87 4.51
N THR A 91 -6.61 -1.14 5.26
CA THR A 91 -7.85 -1.73 4.74
C THR A 91 -8.45 -0.89 3.63
N ALA A 92 -8.50 0.44 3.80
CA ALA A 92 -8.99 1.35 2.76
C ALA A 92 -8.09 1.37 1.51
N LEU A 93 -6.77 1.24 1.66
CA LEU A 93 -5.83 1.17 0.54
C LEU A 93 -5.87 -0.19 -0.18
N ALA A 94 -6.01 -1.28 0.57
CA ALA A 94 -5.93 -2.65 0.06
C ALA A 94 -7.26 -3.13 -0.51
N GLY A 95 -8.37 -2.90 0.20
CA GLY A 95 -9.72 -3.38 -0.17
C GLY A 95 -10.66 -2.30 -0.69
N GLY A 96 -10.28 -1.02 -0.64
CA GLY A 96 -11.13 0.09 -1.10
C GLY A 96 -12.26 0.49 -0.13
N GLU A 97 -12.37 -0.19 1.02
CA GLU A 97 -13.41 0.04 2.02
C GLU A 97 -12.86 0.69 3.28
N LYS A 98 -13.53 1.73 3.79
CA LYS A 98 -13.19 2.29 5.11
C LYS A 98 -13.74 1.39 6.21
N THR A 99 -13.00 1.24 7.30
CA THR A 99 -13.42 0.52 8.52
C THR A 99 -13.07 1.29 9.79
N ASP A 100 -13.36 0.72 10.96
CA ASP A 100 -13.00 1.26 12.26
C ASP A 100 -11.52 1.00 12.58
N ASN A 101 -10.89 1.90 13.35
CA ASN A 101 -9.50 1.71 13.77
C ASN A 101 -9.30 0.34 14.44
N GLY A 102 -8.20 -0.32 14.09
CA GLY A 102 -7.87 -1.66 14.59
C GLY A 102 -8.44 -2.81 13.77
N MET A 103 -9.46 -2.61 12.94
CA MET A 103 -9.99 -3.67 12.07
C MET A 103 -9.06 -3.94 10.89
N ILE A 104 -8.85 -5.22 10.58
CA ILE A 104 -8.07 -5.67 9.43
C ILE A 104 -9.05 -6.31 8.44
N MET A 105 -9.28 -5.64 7.30
CA MET A 105 -10.10 -6.15 6.18
C MET A 105 -11.51 -6.61 6.58
N LYS A 106 -12.08 -6.06 7.65
CA LYS A 106 -13.46 -6.30 8.08
C LYS A 106 -14.24 -5.01 8.24
N SER A 107 -15.58 -5.08 8.23
CA SER A 107 -16.45 -3.98 8.65
C SER A 107 -16.21 -3.61 10.11
N GLY A 108 -16.60 -2.39 10.51
CA GLY A 108 -16.39 -1.89 11.89
C GLY A 108 -17.12 -2.69 12.96
N ASP A 109 -18.19 -3.40 12.61
CA ASP A 109 -18.91 -4.33 13.49
C ASP A 109 -18.44 -5.80 13.36
N GLY A 110 -17.46 -6.06 12.50
CA GLY A 110 -16.88 -7.39 12.27
C GLY A 110 -17.78 -8.37 11.51
N THR A 111 -18.92 -7.90 10.96
CA THR A 111 -19.92 -8.76 10.30
C THR A 111 -19.62 -9.06 8.83
N GLU A 112 -18.88 -8.19 8.16
CA GLU A 112 -18.48 -8.35 6.76
C GLU A 112 -16.96 -8.43 6.65
N GLU A 113 -16.49 -9.34 5.80
CA GLU A 113 -15.08 -9.44 5.38
C GLU A 113 -14.92 -8.77 4.02
N TYR A 114 -13.79 -8.10 3.84
CA TYR A 114 -13.41 -7.40 2.63
C TYR A 114 -12.28 -8.17 1.95
N TYR A 115 -12.18 -8.03 0.63
CA TYR A 115 -11.13 -8.66 -0.16
C TYR A 115 -10.12 -7.61 -0.58
N SER A 116 -8.85 -7.90 -0.34
CA SER A 116 -7.76 -7.05 -0.75
C SER A 116 -7.50 -7.21 -2.24
N VAL A 117 -6.89 -6.18 -2.84
CA VAL A 117 -6.40 -6.24 -4.21
C VAL A 117 -5.38 -7.37 -4.43
N ALA A 118 -4.67 -7.79 -3.36
CA ALA A 118 -3.72 -8.89 -3.41
C ALA A 118 -4.42 -10.25 -3.50
N GLU A 119 -5.47 -10.47 -2.71
CA GLU A 119 -6.33 -11.67 -2.84
C GLU A 119 -6.99 -11.73 -4.21
N ILE A 120 -7.54 -10.60 -4.68
CA ILE A 120 -8.13 -10.52 -6.03
C ILE A 120 -7.08 -10.84 -7.11
N ALA A 121 -5.86 -10.32 -6.98
CA ALA A 121 -4.78 -10.63 -7.92
C ALA A 121 -4.42 -12.13 -7.90
N LYS A 122 -4.40 -12.74 -6.72
CA LYS A 122 -4.12 -14.17 -6.56
C LYS A 122 -5.23 -15.03 -7.19
N ASP A 123 -6.50 -14.67 -7.00
CA ASP A 123 -7.66 -15.33 -7.64
C ASP A 123 -7.61 -15.23 -9.18
N LEU A 124 -6.98 -14.17 -9.71
CA LEU A 124 -6.72 -13.98 -11.13
C LEU A 124 -5.43 -14.68 -11.62
N GLU A 125 -4.89 -15.61 -10.83
CA GLU A 125 -3.67 -16.36 -11.11
C GLU A 125 -2.41 -15.49 -11.28
N MET A 126 -2.43 -14.25 -10.78
CA MET A 126 -1.27 -13.37 -10.77
C MET A 126 -0.32 -13.74 -9.63
N LYS A 127 0.94 -13.35 -9.79
CA LYS A 127 1.95 -13.51 -8.74
C LYS A 127 1.85 -12.40 -7.71
N VAL A 128 1.80 -12.76 -6.44
CA VAL A 128 1.64 -11.82 -5.32
C VAL A 128 2.82 -11.93 -4.37
N GLY A 129 3.35 -10.77 -3.96
CA GLY A 129 4.43 -10.68 -3.00
C GLY A 129 4.21 -9.55 -2.00
N ILE A 130 4.46 -9.83 -0.73
CA ILE A 130 4.37 -8.85 0.36
C ILE A 130 5.74 -8.66 0.99
N ILE A 131 6.21 -7.41 1.03
CA ILE A 131 7.51 -7.04 1.60
C ILE A 131 7.32 -5.95 2.64
N SER A 132 7.93 -6.12 3.80
CA SER A 132 7.87 -5.15 4.88
C SER A 132 9.18 -5.03 5.65
N SER A 133 9.46 -3.85 6.19
CA SER A 133 10.56 -3.66 7.15
C SER A 133 10.14 -3.96 8.60
N VAL A 134 8.85 -4.24 8.83
CA VAL A 134 8.31 -4.62 10.14
C VAL A 134 7.89 -6.09 10.14
N SER A 135 7.35 -6.57 11.27
CA SER A 135 6.80 -7.93 11.35
C SER A 135 5.68 -8.14 10.32
N LEU A 136 5.64 -9.33 9.71
CA LEU A 136 4.65 -9.65 8.68
C LEU A 136 3.21 -9.68 9.21
N ASP A 137 3.02 -9.89 10.50
CA ASP A 137 1.74 -9.81 11.22
C ASP A 137 1.39 -8.39 11.69
N HIS A 138 2.21 -7.38 11.40
CA HIS A 138 1.83 -6.00 11.61
C HIS A 138 0.68 -5.60 10.67
N ALA A 139 -0.13 -4.63 11.09
CA ALA A 139 -1.32 -4.21 10.34
C ALA A 139 -1.08 -3.93 8.85
N THR A 140 -0.03 -3.16 8.52
CA THR A 140 0.25 -2.70 7.16
C THR A 140 0.50 -3.83 6.15
N PRO A 141 1.32 -4.87 6.45
CA PRO A 141 1.35 -6.08 5.62
C PRO A 141 0.10 -6.95 5.77
N ALA A 142 -0.46 -7.09 6.98
CA ALA A 142 -1.60 -7.97 7.26
C ALA A 142 -2.86 -7.67 6.44
N VAL A 143 -3.18 -6.39 6.19
CA VAL A 143 -4.36 -5.98 5.40
C VAL A 143 -4.35 -6.48 3.95
N PHE A 144 -3.26 -7.06 3.46
CA PHE A 144 -3.21 -7.63 2.12
C PHE A 144 -3.45 -9.14 2.10
N TYR A 145 -3.44 -9.84 3.23
CA TYR A 145 -3.55 -11.31 3.25
C TYR A 145 -4.42 -11.89 4.35
N ALA A 146 -4.88 -11.07 5.31
CA ALA A 146 -5.62 -11.55 6.48
C ALA A 146 -6.86 -10.71 6.75
N ASN A 147 -7.81 -11.33 7.45
CA ASN A 147 -8.98 -10.71 8.07
C ASN A 147 -8.91 -10.88 9.59
N ALA A 148 -9.14 -9.82 10.36
CA ALA A 148 -9.17 -9.90 11.82
C ALA A 148 -10.00 -8.78 12.48
N ASP A 149 -10.68 -9.11 13.58
CA ASP A 149 -11.45 -8.16 14.40
C ASP A 149 -10.54 -7.19 15.18
N SER A 150 -9.24 -7.46 15.22
CA SER A 150 -8.26 -6.59 15.83
C SER A 150 -6.87 -6.85 15.25
N ARG A 151 -6.17 -5.78 14.93
CA ARG A 151 -4.75 -5.78 14.50
C ARG A 151 -3.78 -6.35 15.55
N ASN A 152 -4.25 -6.62 16.77
CA ASN A 152 -3.46 -7.23 17.83
C ASN A 152 -3.63 -8.76 17.90
N MET A 153 -4.51 -9.35 17.06
CA MET A 153 -4.66 -10.80 16.90
C MET A 153 -3.50 -11.36 16.07
N TYR A 154 -2.27 -11.09 16.53
CA TYR A 154 -1.03 -11.36 15.78
C TYR A 154 -0.88 -12.84 15.43
N TYR A 155 -1.28 -13.74 16.33
CA TYR A 155 -1.20 -15.18 16.08
C TYR A 155 -2.18 -15.60 14.99
N GLU A 156 -3.45 -15.20 15.09
CA GLU A 156 -4.49 -15.50 14.11
C GLU A 156 -4.20 -14.89 12.74
N ILE A 157 -3.63 -13.68 12.72
CA ILE A 157 -3.13 -13.04 11.50
C ILE A 157 -2.00 -13.88 10.91
N SER A 158 -1.00 -14.26 11.71
CA SER A 158 0.16 -15.03 11.23
C SER A 158 -0.24 -16.38 10.61
N MET A 159 -1.28 -17.02 11.15
CA MET A 159 -1.79 -18.28 10.62
C MET A 159 -2.43 -18.16 9.24
N GLN A 160 -2.96 -16.98 8.88
CA GLN A 160 -3.55 -16.74 7.55
C GLN A 160 -2.48 -16.51 6.47
N LEU A 161 -1.24 -16.19 6.86
CA LEU A 161 -0.14 -15.97 5.91
C LEU A 161 0.10 -17.19 5.01
N PRO A 162 0.32 -18.42 5.52
CA PRO A 162 0.45 -19.61 4.67
C PRO A 162 -0.84 -19.96 3.91
N ASP A 163 -2.01 -19.64 4.47
CA ASP A 163 -3.31 -19.93 3.85
C ASP A 163 -3.61 -19.03 2.64
N SER A 164 -3.00 -17.85 2.57
CA SER A 164 -3.15 -16.91 1.45
C SER A 164 -2.65 -17.44 0.10
N ASP A 165 -1.80 -18.48 0.10
CA ASP A 165 -1.11 -19.02 -1.08
C ASP A 165 -0.33 -17.95 -1.89
N PHE A 166 0.07 -16.83 -1.28
CA PHE A 166 0.88 -15.83 -1.98
C PHE A 166 2.31 -16.32 -2.24
N ASP A 167 2.90 -15.88 -3.35
CA ASP A 167 4.14 -16.44 -3.86
C ASP A 167 5.39 -16.01 -3.08
N PHE A 168 5.32 -14.88 -2.37
CA PHE A 168 6.47 -14.37 -1.63
C PHE A 168 6.07 -13.53 -0.42
N PHE A 169 6.73 -13.80 0.70
CA PHE A 169 6.74 -12.93 1.86
C PHE A 169 8.17 -12.61 2.28
N GLY A 170 8.44 -11.34 2.58
CA GLY A 170 9.73 -10.91 3.12
C GLY A 170 9.55 -9.81 4.16
N GLY A 171 10.01 -10.04 5.38
CA GLY A 171 9.97 -9.02 6.43
C GLY A 171 10.48 -9.50 7.77
N GLY A 172 10.13 -8.77 8.82
CA GLY A 172 10.46 -9.16 10.19
C GLY A 172 9.67 -10.38 10.66
N GLY A 173 10.19 -11.05 11.70
CA GLY A 173 9.52 -12.20 12.32
C GLY A 173 8.18 -11.84 12.99
N PHE A 174 7.37 -12.85 13.27
CA PHE A 174 6.07 -12.69 13.91
C PHE A 174 6.20 -12.19 15.36
N LYS A 175 5.26 -11.34 15.78
CA LYS A 175 5.21 -10.80 17.15
C LYS A 175 4.70 -11.81 18.16
N ASN A 176 3.78 -12.69 17.77
CA ASN A 176 3.26 -13.74 18.63
C ASN A 176 3.21 -15.11 17.93
N PRO A 177 4.37 -15.71 17.61
CA PRO A 177 4.43 -16.97 16.85
C PRO A 177 3.89 -18.18 17.64
N GLU A 178 3.88 -18.12 18.97
CA GLU A 178 3.48 -19.25 19.82
C GLU A 178 2.00 -19.21 20.23
N GLY A 179 1.31 -18.09 20.02
CA GLY A 179 -0.10 -17.92 20.42
C GLY A 179 -0.34 -17.95 21.94
N LEU A 180 0.72 -18.01 22.74
CA LEU A 180 0.65 -18.01 24.19
C LEU A 180 0.51 -16.58 24.67
N ASP A 181 -0.72 -16.21 25.02
CA ASP A 181 -1.10 -14.95 25.66
C ASP A 181 -0.36 -14.82 27.01
N THR A 182 0.88 -14.37 26.94
CA THR A 182 1.69 -14.04 28.10
C THR A 182 2.12 -12.61 27.95
N GLU A 183 1.94 -11.86 29.02
CA GLU A 183 2.30 -10.45 29.24
C GLU A 183 3.81 -10.17 29.07
N LYS A 184 4.44 -10.64 27.99
CA LYS A 184 5.75 -10.17 27.59
C LYS A 184 5.54 -8.81 26.95
N LYS A 185 5.75 -7.76 27.76
CA LYS A 185 6.17 -6.46 27.23
C LYS A 185 7.37 -6.72 26.34
N TYR A 186 7.15 -6.80 25.04
CA TYR A 186 8.23 -6.93 24.07
C TYR A 186 8.99 -5.60 24.10
N SER A 187 10.15 -5.63 24.76
CA SER A 187 11.12 -4.54 24.67
C SER A 187 11.47 -4.33 23.20
N GLU A 188 11.52 -3.07 22.83
CA GLU A 188 12.26 -2.59 21.67
C GLU A 188 13.63 -3.28 21.63
N ASN A 189 14.05 -3.68 20.43
CA ASN A 189 15.31 -4.35 20.08
C ASN A 189 15.27 -5.89 20.07
N TYR A 190 14.71 -6.45 19.00
CA TYR A 190 15.15 -7.75 18.50
C TYR A 190 16.47 -7.57 17.72
N THR A 191 17.56 -7.43 18.45
CA THR A 191 18.86 -7.92 17.99
C THR A 191 19.10 -9.20 18.75
N HIS A 192 19.09 -10.34 18.06
CA HIS A 192 19.63 -11.55 18.65
C HIS A 192 21.13 -11.31 18.82
N GLN A 193 21.56 -11.08 20.06
CA GLN A 193 22.97 -11.24 20.39
C GLN A 193 23.21 -12.72 20.62
N ASP A 194 24.17 -13.29 19.90
CA ASP A 194 24.69 -14.61 20.22
C ASP A 194 25.39 -14.59 21.60
N SER A 195 25.84 -15.76 22.06
CA SER A 195 26.58 -15.88 23.34
C SER A 195 27.87 -15.07 23.41
N ASP A 196 28.31 -14.53 22.27
CA ASP A 196 29.54 -13.76 22.11
C ASP A 196 29.27 -12.24 21.94
N GLY A 197 28.00 -11.83 21.95
CA GLY A 197 27.58 -10.43 21.93
C GLY A 197 27.56 -9.78 20.55
N GLU A 198 27.72 -10.54 19.47
CA GLU A 198 27.56 -9.99 18.11
C GLU A 198 26.09 -9.90 17.72
N VAL A 199 25.74 -8.78 17.11
CA VAL A 199 24.39 -8.53 16.57
C VAL A 199 24.31 -9.21 15.20
N VAL A 200 23.47 -10.25 15.09
CA VAL A 200 23.08 -10.87 13.80
C VAL A 200 21.76 -10.31 13.28
#